data_AF-A0A7S2KF15-F1
#
_entry.id   AF-A0A7S2KF15-F1
#
_cell.length_a   1.000
_cell.length_b   1.000
_cell.length_c   1.000
_cell.angle_alpha   90.00
_cell.angle_beta   90.00
_cell.angle_gamma   90.00
#
_symmetry.space_group_name_H-M   'P 1'
#
loop_
_entity.id
_entity.type
_entity.pdbx_description
1 polymer ?
#
loop_
_entity_poly.entity_id
_entity_poly.type
_entity_poly.pdbx_seq_one_letter_code
_entity_poly.pdbx_strand_id
1 'polypeptide(L)'
;FGCKSLRSIDLRSVVEIGMQAFFRCANLTDVKFGNKLETIGKWAFYECISLERLNLTSIITVKTWAFRSCKALTSIEFSKRLETIELNAFCACERLRRIAIPLKRDLFTFDPHQQAYNQFSRCE
;
A
#
# COMPACT_ATOMS: atom_id res chain seq x y z
N PHE A 1 -2.23 12.83 -12.04
CA PHE A 1 -3.43 12.03 -11.75
C PHE A 1 -3.92 11.38 -13.02
N GLY A 2 -4.14 10.06 -13.01
CA GLY A 2 -4.64 9.33 -14.17
C GLY A 2 -3.61 9.12 -15.28
N CYS A 3 -2.32 9.01 -14.94
CA CYS A 3 -1.25 8.92 -15.93
C CYS A 3 -1.34 7.61 -16.71
N LYS A 4 -2.12 7.62 -17.81
CA LYS A 4 -2.41 6.43 -18.62
C LYS A 4 -1.18 5.84 -19.31
N SER A 5 -0.07 6.58 -19.39
CA SER A 5 1.16 6.10 -20.01
C SER A 5 2.28 5.82 -19.01
N LEU A 6 2.12 6.18 -17.73
CA LEU A 6 3.18 6.02 -16.74
C LEU A 6 3.25 4.55 -16.30
N ARG A 7 4.34 3.88 -16.68
CA ARG A 7 4.58 2.46 -16.37
C ARG A 7 5.52 2.24 -15.20
N SER A 8 6.49 3.12 -15.03
CA SER A 8 7.52 3.02 -13.99
C SER A 8 7.81 4.37 -13.36
N ILE A 9 8.12 4.39 -12.07
CA ILE A 9 8.59 5.60 -11.38
C ILE A 9 9.69 5.29 -10.36
N ASP A 10 10.61 6.24 -10.21
CA ASP A 10 11.68 6.21 -9.22
C ASP A 10 11.38 7.20 -8.08
N LEU A 11 11.22 6.68 -6.87
CA LEU A 11 10.92 7.44 -5.64
C LEU A 11 11.98 7.19 -4.56
N ARG A 12 13.20 6.83 -4.95
CA ARG A 12 14.25 6.43 -3.99
C ARG A 12 14.71 7.54 -3.03
N SER A 13 14.51 8.81 -3.39
CA SER A 13 14.85 9.97 -2.56
C SER A 13 13.67 10.55 -1.78
N VAL A 14 12.47 9.98 -1.93
CA VAL A 14 11.23 10.53 -1.37
C VAL A 14 11.03 10.08 0.07
N VAL A 15 10.64 11.02 0.93
CA VAL A 15 10.30 10.77 2.35
C VAL A 15 8.79 10.55 2.53
N GLU A 16 7.97 11.29 1.79
CA GLU A 16 6.52 11.19 1.85
C GLU A 16 5.92 11.21 0.44
N ILE A 17 4.98 10.30 0.19
CA ILE A 17 4.13 10.34 -0.99
C ILE A 17 2.84 11.06 -0.61
N GLY A 18 2.60 12.21 -1.24
CA GLY A 18 1.44 13.04 -0.96
C GLY A 18 0.10 12.38 -1.28
N MET A 19 -0.96 13.00 -0.76
CA MET A 19 -2.34 12.64 -1.04
C MET A 19 -2.57 12.50 -2.55
N GLN A 20 -3.12 11.35 -2.95
CA GLN A 20 -3.51 11.05 -4.33
C GLN A 20 -2.39 11.21 -5.41
N ALA A 21 -1.11 11.22 -5.03
CA ALA A 21 0.01 11.50 -5.95
C ALA A 21 0.00 10.67 -7.25
N PHE A 22 -0.40 9.40 -7.17
CA PHE A 22 -0.51 8.44 -8.28
C PHE A 22 -1.92 7.90 -8.47
N PHE A 23 -2.93 8.66 -8.04
CA PHE A 23 -4.33 8.28 -8.17
C PHE A 23 -4.69 7.94 -9.62
N ARG A 24 -5.24 6.74 -9.83
CA ARG A 24 -5.67 6.16 -11.11
C ARG A 24 -4.54 6.02 -12.14
N CYS A 25 -3.28 5.87 -11.72
CA CYS A 25 -2.20 5.49 -12.62
C CYS A 25 -2.32 4.00 -12.99
N ALA A 26 -3.34 3.67 -13.78
CA ALA A 26 -3.77 2.29 -14.06
C ALA A 26 -2.67 1.42 -14.66
N ASN A 27 -1.78 2.00 -15.47
CA ASN A 27 -0.69 1.31 -16.16
C ASN A 27 0.62 1.27 -15.38
N LEU A 28 0.66 1.79 -14.14
CA LEU A 28 1.85 1.79 -13.30
C LEU A 28 2.11 0.39 -12.77
N THR A 29 3.19 -0.23 -13.24
CA THR A 29 3.58 -1.59 -12.87
C THR A 29 4.78 -1.61 -11.93
N ASP A 30 5.71 -0.65 -12.07
CA ASP A 30 6.97 -0.62 -11.34
C ASP A 30 7.14 0.67 -10.52
N VAL A 31 7.39 0.54 -9.22
CA VAL A 31 7.64 1.67 -8.33
C VAL A 31 8.87 1.36 -7.50
N LYS A 32 9.94 2.15 -7.69
CA LYS A 32 11.18 2.00 -6.93
C LYS A 32 11.11 2.88 -5.68
N PHE A 33 10.78 2.27 -4.56
CA PHE A 33 10.78 2.95 -3.26
C PHE A 33 12.19 3.04 -2.69
N GLY A 34 12.46 4.12 -1.97
CA GLY A 34 13.70 4.34 -1.25
C GLY A 34 13.66 3.84 0.19
N ASN A 35 14.83 3.82 0.81
CA ASN A 35 14.98 3.52 2.24
C ASN A 35 14.64 4.71 3.16
N LYS A 36 14.11 5.81 2.61
CA LYS A 36 13.69 7.00 3.35
C LYS A 36 12.17 7.24 3.33
N LEU A 37 11.42 6.43 2.58
CA LEU A 37 9.97 6.60 2.48
C LEU A 37 9.30 6.18 3.79
N GLU A 38 8.74 7.14 4.51
CA GLU A 38 8.11 6.95 5.81
C GLU A 38 6.58 6.98 5.74
N THR A 39 6.01 7.79 4.84
CA THR A 39 4.55 7.99 4.76
C THR A 39 4.01 7.85 3.34
N ILE A 40 2.89 7.13 3.21
CA ILE A 40 2.08 7.09 1.99
C ILE A 40 0.72 7.71 2.27
N GLY A 41 0.43 8.78 1.54
CA GLY A 41 -0.74 9.63 1.70
C GLY A 41 -2.06 8.96 1.34
N LYS A 42 -3.15 9.61 1.77
CA LYS A 42 -4.52 9.15 1.52
C LYS A 42 -4.74 9.02 0.01
N TRP A 43 -5.30 7.89 -0.43
CA TRP A 43 -5.56 7.60 -1.84
C TRP A 43 -4.34 7.63 -2.79
N ALA A 44 -3.10 7.62 -2.28
CA ALA A 44 -1.89 7.87 -3.08
C ALA A 44 -1.78 7.01 -4.35
N PHE A 45 -2.12 5.73 -4.28
CA PHE A 45 -2.11 4.75 -5.37
C PHE A 45 -3.49 4.13 -5.62
N TYR A 46 -4.55 4.87 -5.32
CA TYR A 46 -5.92 4.42 -5.53
C TYR A 46 -6.15 4.04 -7.01
N GLU A 47 -6.72 2.86 -7.27
CA GLU A 47 -6.97 2.32 -8.61
C GLU A 47 -5.70 2.21 -9.51
N CYS A 48 -4.53 1.99 -8.92
CA CYS A 48 -3.34 1.54 -9.64
C CYS A 48 -3.44 0.04 -9.98
N ILE A 49 -4.34 -0.29 -10.92
CA ILE A 49 -4.79 -1.66 -11.16
C ILE A 49 -3.68 -2.62 -11.64
N SER A 50 -2.62 -2.13 -12.27
CA SER A 50 -1.49 -2.93 -12.76
C SER A 50 -0.32 -3.05 -11.79
N LEU A 51 -0.40 -2.46 -10.59
CA LEU A 51 0.69 -2.51 -9.62
C LEU A 51 0.76 -3.89 -8.95
N GLU A 52 1.85 -4.62 -9.16
CA GLU A 52 1.94 -6.04 -8.80
C GLU A 52 2.55 -6.31 -7.42
N ARG A 53 3.58 -5.55 -7.06
CA ARG A 53 4.41 -5.78 -5.86
C ARG A 53 4.81 -4.46 -5.22
N LEU A 54 4.85 -4.44 -3.91
CA LEU A 54 5.28 -3.29 -3.12
C LEU A 54 6.40 -3.71 -2.17
N ASN A 55 7.54 -3.02 -2.28
CA ASN A 55 8.64 -3.15 -1.34
C ASN A 55 8.75 -1.87 -0.51
N LEU A 56 8.16 -1.89 0.69
CA LEU A 56 8.04 -0.74 1.59
C LEU A 56 8.96 -0.91 2.81
N THR A 57 10.26 -1.12 2.57
CA THR A 57 11.27 -1.46 3.59
C THR A 57 11.50 -0.42 4.70
N SER A 58 11.08 0.83 4.51
CA SER A 58 11.24 1.90 5.51
C SER A 58 9.93 2.55 5.97
N ILE A 59 8.78 2.06 5.48
CA ILE A 59 7.49 2.67 5.76
C ILE A 59 7.14 2.66 7.25
N ILE A 60 6.54 3.75 7.73
CA ILE A 60 6.00 3.89 9.08
C ILE A 60 4.47 3.92 9.01
N THR A 61 3.92 4.71 8.06
CA THR A 61 2.47 4.96 7.97
C THR A 61 1.93 4.79 6.54
N VAL A 62 0.87 4.01 6.41
CA VAL A 62 0.05 3.89 5.20
C VAL A 62 -1.34 4.44 5.49
N LYS A 63 -1.70 5.54 4.84
CA LYS A 63 -2.97 6.24 5.10
C LYS A 63 -4.18 5.59 4.41
N THR A 64 -5.36 6.07 4.79
CA THR A 64 -6.68 5.57 4.40
C THR A 64 -6.77 5.42 2.87
N TRP A 65 -7.25 4.26 2.40
CA TRP A 65 -7.43 3.94 0.98
C TRP A 65 -6.19 4.11 0.08
N ALA A 66 -4.96 4.17 0.63
CA ALA A 66 -3.74 4.44 -0.14
C ALA A 66 -3.56 3.54 -1.36
N PHE A 67 -3.94 2.26 -1.27
CA PHE A 67 -3.82 1.26 -2.34
C PHE A 67 -5.16 0.59 -2.67
N ARG A 68 -6.29 1.28 -2.42
CA ARG A 68 -7.61 0.70 -2.70
C ARG A 68 -7.74 0.37 -4.19
N SER A 69 -8.27 -0.82 -4.49
CA SER A 69 -8.47 -1.35 -5.84
C SER A 69 -7.19 -1.55 -6.67
N CYS A 70 -6.03 -1.76 -6.03
CA CYS A 70 -4.83 -2.27 -6.71
C CYS A 70 -5.01 -3.76 -7.06
N LYS A 71 -5.75 -4.05 -8.13
CA LYS A 71 -6.20 -5.41 -8.47
C LYS A 71 -5.09 -6.40 -8.79
N ALA A 72 -3.97 -5.95 -9.38
CA ALA A 72 -2.82 -6.79 -9.67
C ALA A 72 -1.92 -7.07 -8.45
N LEU A 73 -2.12 -6.36 -7.34
CA LEU A 73 -1.21 -6.42 -6.20
C LEU A 73 -1.26 -7.80 -5.54
N THR A 74 -0.13 -8.50 -5.55
CA THR A 74 -0.03 -9.89 -5.08
C THR A 74 0.73 -10.04 -3.77
N SER A 75 1.73 -9.18 -3.54
CA SER A 75 2.61 -9.24 -2.37
C SER A 75 3.06 -7.86 -1.92
N ILE A 76 3.15 -7.71 -0.60
CA ILE A 76 3.68 -6.50 0.05
C ILE A 76 4.71 -6.91 1.10
N GLU A 77 5.88 -6.27 1.04
CA GLU A 77 6.89 -6.33 2.09
C GLU A 77 6.88 -5.03 2.89
N PHE A 78 6.66 -5.14 4.20
CA PHE A 78 6.65 -4.00 5.10
C PHE A 78 7.95 -3.87 5.89
N SER A 79 8.27 -2.62 6.23
CA SER A 79 9.30 -2.25 7.19
C SER A 79 9.03 -2.81 8.58
N LYS A 80 10.08 -3.25 9.28
CA LYS A 80 10.01 -3.59 10.72
C LYS A 80 9.58 -2.41 11.60
N ARG A 81 9.69 -1.18 11.08
CA ARG A 81 9.27 0.07 11.75
C ARG A 81 7.82 0.46 11.45
N LEU A 82 7.06 -0.35 10.69
CA LEU A 82 5.66 -0.05 10.40
C LEU A 82 4.88 0.13 11.72
N GLU A 83 4.18 1.26 11.82
CA GLU A 83 3.37 1.62 12.99
C GLU A 83 1.89 1.69 12.64
N THR A 84 1.50 2.15 11.45
CA THR A 84 0.07 2.33 11.17
C THR A 84 -0.29 1.97 9.74
N ILE A 85 -1.32 1.14 9.61
CA ILE A 85 -2.09 0.97 8.37
C ILE A 85 -3.49 1.46 8.68
N GLU A 86 -3.90 2.58 8.09
CA GLU A 86 -5.24 3.14 8.30
C GLU A 86 -6.32 2.34 7.55
N LEU A 87 -7.58 2.67 7.87
CA LEU A 87 -8.77 1.98 7.38
C LEU A 87 -8.77 1.78 5.87
N ASN A 88 -9.10 0.56 5.44
CA ASN A 88 -9.33 0.21 4.04
C ASN A 88 -8.15 0.54 3.10
N ALA A 89 -6.92 0.70 3.61
CA ALA A 89 -5.73 1.02 2.82
C ALA A 89 -5.54 0.08 1.62
N PHE A 90 -5.90 -1.20 1.77
CA PHE A 90 -5.79 -2.24 0.74
C PHE A 90 -7.14 -2.81 0.29
N CYS A 91 -8.26 -2.15 0.58
CA CYS A 91 -9.58 -2.64 0.15
C CYS A 91 -9.61 -2.94 -1.35
N ALA A 92 -10.29 -4.03 -1.76
CA ALA A 92 -10.42 -4.47 -3.14
C ALA A 92 -9.09 -4.79 -3.84
N CYS A 93 -8.02 -5.07 -3.10
CA CYS A 93 -6.83 -5.76 -3.62
C CYS A 93 -7.10 -7.26 -3.73
N GLU A 94 -7.90 -7.65 -4.73
CA GLU A 94 -8.44 -9.00 -4.91
C GLU A 94 -7.39 -10.12 -5.03
N ARG A 95 -6.17 -9.78 -5.49
CA ARG A 95 -5.08 -10.74 -5.70
C ARG A 95 -4.05 -10.76 -4.57
N LEU A 96 -4.23 -9.96 -3.53
CA LEU A 96 -3.27 -9.85 -2.45
C LEU A 96 -3.32 -11.11 -1.58
N ARG A 97 -2.28 -11.96 -1.71
CA ARG A 97 -2.19 -13.26 -1.01
C ARG A 97 -1.11 -13.29 0.07
N ARG A 98 -0.14 -12.38 0.01
CA ARG A 98 0.97 -12.35 0.96
C ARG A 98 1.13 -10.95 1.54
N ILE A 99 0.88 -10.84 2.84
CA ILE A 99 1.13 -9.64 3.64
C ILE A 99 2.00 -10.08 4.81
N ALA A 100 3.26 -9.66 4.81
CA ALA A 100 4.15 -9.86 5.95
C ALA A 100 4.07 -8.62 6.86
N ILE A 101 3.11 -8.62 7.79
CA ILE A 101 2.99 -7.56 8.79
C ILE A 101 4.01 -7.83 9.91
N PRO A 102 4.87 -6.87 10.27
CA PRO A 102 5.72 -7.02 11.45
C PRO A 102 4.84 -6.96 12.70
N LEU A 103 4.90 -8.01 13.51
CA LEU A 103 4.16 -8.14 14.75
C LEU A 103 4.64 -7.09 15.76
N LYS A 104 4.00 -5.92 15.79
CA LYS A 104 3.90 -5.10 17.01
C LYS A 104 2.53 -5.36 17.62
N ARG A 105 2.52 -5.83 18.87
CA ARG A 105 1.36 -6.43 19.55
C ARG A 105 0.20 -5.47 19.85
N ASP A 106 0.34 -4.17 19.59
CA ASP A 106 -0.60 -3.16 20.08
C ASP A 106 -1.28 -2.32 18.98
N LEU A 107 -1.17 -2.70 17.70
CA LEU A 107 -1.55 -1.83 16.58
C LEU A 107 -2.73 -2.30 15.74
N PHE A 108 -3.44 -3.34 16.19
CA PHE A 108 -4.73 -3.65 15.62
C PHE A 108 -5.82 -3.08 16.53
N THR A 109 -6.54 -2.05 16.06
CA THR A 109 -7.94 -1.84 16.47
C THR A 109 -8.86 -2.90 15.83
N PHE A 110 -8.30 -4.00 15.34
CA PHE A 110 -9.00 -5.18 14.88
C PHE A 110 -8.54 -6.37 15.72
N ASP A 111 -9.49 -6.94 16.43
CA ASP A 111 -9.37 -8.08 17.31
C ASP A 111 -8.32 -9.12 16.82
N PRO A 112 -7.29 -9.45 17.63
CA PRO A 112 -6.25 -10.41 17.27
C PRO A 112 -6.76 -11.84 17.02
N HIS A 113 -8.06 -12.11 17.16
CA HIS A 113 -8.68 -13.41 16.89
C HIS A 113 -9.20 -13.64 15.46
N GLN A 114 -9.18 -12.66 14.54
CA GLN A 114 -9.63 -12.90 13.15
C GLN A 114 -8.48 -12.84 12.13
N GLN A 115 -8.12 -14.01 11.61
CA GLN A 115 -7.29 -14.30 10.44
C GLN A 115 -6.99 -13.08 9.53
N ALA A 116 -5.77 -12.54 9.63
CA ALA A 116 -5.25 -11.37 8.90
C ALA A 116 -5.22 -11.47 7.36
N TYR A 117 -5.81 -12.52 6.78
CA TYR A 117 -5.84 -12.80 5.34
C TYR A 117 -7.14 -12.32 4.66
N ASN A 118 -8.28 -12.34 5.37
CA ASN A 118 -9.60 -12.14 4.74
C ASN A 118 -10.22 -10.73 4.91
N GLN A 119 -9.59 -9.86 5.70
CA GLN A 119 -10.18 -8.55 6.04
C GLN A 119 -9.67 -7.40 5.17
N PHE A 120 -8.49 -7.52 4.55
CA PHE A 120 -7.92 -6.42 3.76
C PHE A 120 -8.57 -6.22 2.39
N SER A 121 -9.19 -7.25 1.80
CA SER A 121 -9.80 -7.17 0.46
C SER A 121 -11.27 -6.74 0.48
N ARG A 122 -11.94 -6.81 1.64
CA ARG A 122 -13.36 -6.46 1.80
C ARG A 122 -13.46 -5.03 2.33
N CYS A 123 -14.18 -4.17 1.63
CA CYS A 123 -14.55 -2.85 2.15
C CYS A 123 -15.76 -3.07 3.07
N GLU A 124 -15.58 -2.85 4.37
CA GLU A 124 -16.67 -2.58 5.31
C GLU A 124 -16.83 -1.07 5.48
#